data_AF-W1X7Z8-F1
#
_entry.id   AF-W1X7Z8-F1
#
_cell.length_a   1.000
_cell.length_b   1.000
_cell.length_c   1.000
_cell.angle_alpha   90.00
_cell.angle_beta   90.00
_cell.angle_gamma   90.00
#
_symmetry.space_group_name_H-M   'P 1'
#
loop_
_entity.id
_entity.type
_entity.pdbx_description
1 polymer ?
#
loop_
_entity_poly.entity_id
_entity_poly.type
_entity_poly.pdbx_seq_one_letter_code
_entity_poly.pdbx_strand_id
1 'polypeptide(L)' 'AGHAKVMEGRAEAVTCAVMQAKENDVVLVAGKGHEDYQIVGNQRLDYSDRVTVARLLGVIA' A
#
# COMPACT_ATOMS: atom_id res chain seq x y z
N ALA A 1 1.48 4.00 -25.45
CA ALA A 1 2.05 2.89 -24.65
C ALA A 1 1.78 3.20 -23.17
N GLY A 2 1.36 2.23 -22.37
CA GLY A 2 1.14 2.45 -20.94
C GLY A 2 2.47 2.65 -20.22
N HIS A 3 2.60 3.72 -19.45
CA HIS A 3 3.73 3.89 -18.53
C HIS A 3 3.39 3.20 -17.20
N ALA A 4 4.26 2.29 -16.76
CA ALA A 4 4.14 1.63 -15.47
C ALA A 4 5.30 2.06 -14.57
N LYS A 5 5.00 2.35 -13.30
CA LYS A 5 6.00 2.57 -12.26
C LYS A 5 6.13 1.29 -11.45
N VAL A 6 7.29 0.64 -11.56
CA VAL A 6 7.59 -0.63 -10.88
C VAL A 6 8.39 -0.33 -9.62
N MET A 7 8.00 -0.94 -8.50
CA MET A 7 8.65 -0.75 -7.20
C MET A 7 8.53 -2.03 -6.38
N GLU A 8 9.66 -2.51 -5.88
CA GLU A 8 9.69 -3.57 -4.87
C GLU A 8 9.36 -2.98 -3.50
N GLY A 9 8.87 -3.83 -2.59
CA GLY A 9 8.43 -3.38 -1.27
C GLY A 9 7.01 -2.84 -1.29
N ARG A 10 6.08 -3.57 -0.67
CA ARG A 10 4.66 -3.23 -0.72
C ARG A 10 4.36 -1.95 0.07
N ALA A 11 4.94 -1.82 1.25
CA ALA A 11 4.78 -0.65 2.11
C ALA A 11 5.31 0.62 1.41
N GLU A 12 6.46 0.49 0.75
CA GLU A 12 7.12 1.55 -0.02
C GLU A 12 6.28 1.95 -1.23
N ALA A 13 5.80 0.98 -2.01
CA ALA A 13 4.97 1.23 -3.17
C ALA A 13 3.65 1.95 -2.80
N VAL A 14 2.96 1.49 -1.75
CA VAL A 14 1.73 2.13 -1.24
C VAL A 14 2.03 3.55 -0.75
N THR A 15 3.08 3.73 0.05
CA THR A 15 3.49 5.05 0.55
C THR A 15 3.77 5.99 -0.61
N CYS A 16 4.54 5.52 -1.59
CA CYS A 16 4.93 6.32 -2.75
C CYS A 16 3.73 6.73 -3.61
N ALA A 17 2.75 5.83 -3.78
CA ALA A 17 1.53 6.09 -4.52
C ALA A 17 0.64 7.13 -3.81
N VAL A 18 0.41 6.98 -2.49
CA VAL A 18 -0.39 7.93 -1.70
C VAL A 18 0.27 9.31 -1.68
N MET A 19 1.58 9.38 -1.47
CA MET A 19 2.30 10.67 -1.40
C MET A 19 2.41 11.39 -2.76
N GLN A 20 2.21 10.69 -3.88
CA GLN A 20 2.20 11.29 -5.22
C GLN A 20 0.81 11.67 -5.72
N ALA A 21 -0.23 11.10 -5.12
CA ALA A 21 -1.61 11.42 -5.46
C ALA A 21 -1.91 12.88 -5.11
N LYS A 22 -2.58 13.58 -6.01
CA LYS A 22 -3.17 14.90 -5.72
C LYS A 22 -4.47 14.71 -4.94
N GLU A 23 -4.94 15.78 -4.32
CA GLU A 23 -6.14 15.80 -3.49
C GLU A 23 -7.39 15.17 -4.13
N ASN A 24 -7.53 15.29 -5.46
CA ASN A 24 -8.70 14.77 -6.20
C ASN A 24 -8.44 13.42 -6.89
N ASP A 25 -7.25 12.83 -6.71
CA ASP A 25 -6.91 11.54 -7.31
C ASP A 25 -7.44 10.39 -6.43
N VAL A 26 -7.71 9.25 -7.05
CA VAL A 26 -8.09 8.02 -6.35
C VAL A 26 -6.98 6.98 -6.50
N VAL A 27 -6.51 6.45 -5.37
CA VAL A 27 -5.54 5.36 -5.32
C VAL A 27 -6.23 4.08 -4.84
N LEU A 28 -6.34 3.07 -5.71
CA LEU A 28 -6.85 1.75 -5.35
C LEU A 28 -5.67 0.84 -4.94
N VAL A 29 -5.64 0.43 -3.67
CA VAL A 29 -4.71 -0.61 -3.19
C VAL A 29 -5.42 -1.96 -3.23
N ALA A 30 -5.06 -2.82 -4.19
CA ALA A 30 -5.72 -4.10 -4.42
C ALA A 30 -4.82 -5.31 -4.08
N GLY A 31 -5.44 -6.47 -3.88
CA GLY A 31 -4.79 -7.78 -3.78
C GLY A 31 -4.66 -8.37 -2.36
N LYS A 32 -4.66 -7.53 -1.31
CA LYS A 32 -4.49 -7.98 0.08
C LYS A 32 -5.74 -7.86 0.96
N GLY A 33 -6.54 -6.82 0.72
CA GLY A 33 -7.83 -6.64 1.40
C GLY A 33 -7.72 -6.57 2.93
N HIS A 34 -8.32 -7.54 3.62
CA HIS A 34 -8.39 -7.58 5.08
C HIS A 34 -7.18 -8.26 5.74
N GLU A 35 -6.23 -8.79 4.96
CA GLU A 35 -5.06 -9.47 5.51
C GLU A 35 -4.13 -8.51 6.26
N ASP A 36 -3.67 -8.96 7.43
CA ASP A 36 -2.79 -8.23 8.34
C ASP A 36 -1.32 -8.70 8.32
N TYR A 37 -0.96 -9.55 7.35
CA TYR A 37 0.37 -10.13 7.25
C TYR A 37 0.90 -10.22 5.83
N GLN A 38 2.21 -10.12 5.63
CA GLN A 38 2.84 -10.42 4.35
C GLN A 38 3.70 -11.69 4.46
N ILE A 39 3.51 -12.62 3.53
CA ILE A 39 4.39 -13.78 3.41
C ILE A 39 5.62 -13.39 2.59
N VAL A 40 6.80 -13.57 3.17
CA VAL A 40 8.09 -13.38 2.48
C VAL A 40 8.90 -14.66 2.69
N GLY A 41 9.07 -15.43 1.60
CA GLY A 41 9.59 -16.79 1.68
C GLY A 41 8.69 -17.67 2.54
N ASN A 42 9.20 -18.12 3.69
CA ASN A 42 8.47 -18.92 4.68
C ASN A 42 8.08 -18.13 5.95
N GLN A 43 8.30 -16.80 5.98
CA GLN A 43 8.02 -15.96 7.13
C GLN A 43 6.70 -15.19 6.94
N ARG A 44 5.93 -15.07 8.02
CA ARG A 44 4.72 -14.24 8.10
C ARG A 44 5.06 -12.95 8.85
N LEU A 45 5.31 -11.88 8.10
CA LEU A 45 5.65 -10.55 8.62
C LEU A 45 4.38 -9.75 8.91
N ASP A 46 4.40 -8.91 9.94
CA ASP A 46 3.29 -8.00 10.27
C ASP A 46 3.18 -6.90 9.21
N TYR A 47 2.06 -6.88 8.48
CA TYR A 47 1.80 -5.88 7.43
C TYR A 47 0.33 -5.85 7.00
N SER A 48 -0.31 -4.69 7.13
CA SER A 48 -1.67 -4.43 6.62
C SER A 48 -1.69 -3.19 5.72
N ASP A 49 -2.27 -3.32 4.52
CA ASP A 49 -2.52 -2.18 3.63
C ASP A 49 -3.43 -1.15 4.32
N ARG A 50 -4.45 -1.61 5.06
CA ARG A 50 -5.41 -0.74 5.75
C ARG A 50 -4.73 0.14 6.80
N VAL A 51 -3.90 -0.46 7.65
CA VAL A 51 -3.15 0.26 8.68
C VAL A 51 -2.17 1.25 8.05
N THR A 52 -1.47 0.83 6.99
CA THR A 52 -0.53 1.68 6.27
C THR A 52 -1.22 2.91 5.68
N VAL A 53 -2.32 2.73 4.95
CA VAL A 53 -3.08 3.83 4.34
C VAL A 53 -3.69 4.75 5.40
N ALA A 54 -4.31 4.19 6.44
CA ALA A 54 -4.92 4.97 7.51
C ALA A 54 -3.89 5.89 8.20
N ARG A 55 -2.70 5.36 8.50
CA ARG A 55 -1.59 6.14 9.07
C ARG A 55 -1.14 7.28 8.15
N LEU A 56 -1.05 7.05 6.84
CA LEU A 56 -0.63 8.06 5.87
C LEU A 56 -1.68 9.18 5.70
N LEU A 57 -2.96 8.84 5.80
CA LEU A 57 -4.06 9.80 5.70
C LEU A 57 -4.43 10.43 7.05
N GLY A 58 -3.82 10.01 8.16
CA GLY A 58 -4.11 10.53 9.50
C GLY A 58 -5.49 10.13 10.03
N VAL A 59 -6.03 8.99 9.58
CA VAL A 59 -7.34 8.45 10.00
C VAL A 59 -7.18 7.08 10.67
N ILE A 60 -8.27 6.54 11.21
CA ILE A 60 -8.30 5.24 11.87
C ILE A 60 -8.54 4.13 10.83
N ALA A 61 -7.86 2.99 10.99
CA ALA A 61 -7.91 1.82 10.10
C ALA A 61 -9.09 0.87 10.36
#